data_AF-A0A430REI1-F1
#
_entry.id   AF-A0A430REI1-F1
#
_cell.length_a   1.000
_cell.length_b   1.000
_cell.length_c   1.000
_cell.angle_alpha   90.00
_cell.angle_beta   90.00
_cell.angle_gamma   90.00
#
_symmetry.space_group_name_H-M   'P 1'
#
loop_
_entity.id
_entity.type
_entity.pdbx_description
1 polymer ?
#
loop_
_entity_poly.entity_id
_entity_poly.type
_entity_poly.pdbx_seq_one_letter_code
_entity_poly.pdbx_strand_id
1 'polypeptide(L)'
;MKRLVMLSGGLDSSVLLYKLKKQDGLEGLAAVYLDLGTPPTQKEWRAAEKVASRLGVAIYRNRVPHFELGDRLFSPPELAFPGRESIRLAGQTLVR
;
A
#
# COMPACT_ATOMS: atom_id res chain seq x y z
N MET A 1 -20.25 -14.88 7.17
CA MET A 1 -18.92 -14.78 7.83
C MET A 1 -18.40 -13.37 7.59
N LYS A 2 -17.82 -12.69 8.59
CA LYS A 2 -17.30 -11.32 8.42
C LYS A 2 -15.88 -11.35 7.83
N ARG A 3 -15.60 -10.55 6.81
CA ARG A 3 -14.30 -10.47 6.12
C ARG A 3 -13.85 -9.02 5.98
N LEU A 4 -12.55 -8.81 6.21
CA LEU A 4 -11.88 -7.52 6.03
C LEU A 4 -10.77 -7.70 5.00
N VAL A 5 -10.77 -6.84 3.96
CA VAL A 5 -9.77 -6.88 2.89
C VAL A 5 -8.86 -5.68 2.99
N MET A 6 -7.55 -5.91 3.01
CA MET A 6 -6.59 -4.83 2.86
C MET A 6 -6.56 -4.35 1.40
N LEU A 7 -6.94 -3.11 1.16
CA LEU A 7 -7.06 -2.52 -0.17
C LEU A 7 -6.01 -1.43 -0.35
N SER A 8 -4.98 -1.70 -1.15
CA SER A 8 -3.88 -0.76 -1.42
C SER A 8 -4.16 0.22 -2.57
N GLY A 9 -5.19 -0.06 -3.37
CA GLY A 9 -5.45 0.61 -4.65
C GLY A 9 -4.74 -0.03 -5.85
N GLY A 10 -3.91 -1.07 -5.62
CA GLY A 10 -3.32 -1.90 -6.67
C GLY A 10 -4.31 -2.91 -7.26
N LEU A 11 -3.93 -3.50 -8.40
CA LEU A 11 -4.75 -4.45 -9.16
C LEU A 11 -5.14 -5.67 -8.31
N ASP A 12 -4.17 -6.30 -7.64
CA ASP A 12 -4.39 -7.57 -6.95
C ASP A 12 -5.43 -7.46 -5.83
N SER A 13 -5.27 -6.44 -4.97
CA SER A 13 -6.22 -6.15 -3.89
C SER A 13 -7.61 -5.78 -4.43
N SER A 14 -7.68 -5.11 -5.58
CA SER A 14 -8.94 -4.76 -6.25
C SER A 14 -9.66 -6.00 -6.80
N VAL A 15 -8.93 -6.91 -7.44
CA VAL A 15 -9.47 -8.17 -7.97
C VAL A 15 -9.93 -9.08 -6.84
N LEU A 16 -9.18 -9.15 -5.74
CA LEU A 16 -9.57 -9.89 -4.55
C LEU A 16 -10.90 -9.38 -3.99
N LEU A 17 -11.02 -8.07 -3.80
CA LEU A 17 -12.25 -7.46 -3.27
C LEU A 17 -13.44 -7.70 -4.21
N TYR A 18 -13.24 -7.60 -5.53
CA TYR A 18 -14.27 -7.90 -6.52
C TYR A 18 -14.73 -9.37 -6.45
N LYS A 19 -13.79 -10.32 -6.38
CA LYS A 19 -14.10 -11.76 -6.31
C LYS A 19 -14.89 -12.10 -5.05
N LEU A 20 -14.47 -11.58 -3.89
CA LEU A 20 -15.16 -11.78 -2.63
C LEU A 20 -16.58 -11.20 -2.65
N LYS A 21 -16.73 -9.96 -3.13
CA LYS A 21 -18.07 -9.36 -3.33
C LYS A 21 -18.96 -10.24 -4.22
N LYS A 22 -18.41 -10.78 -5.31
CA LYS A 22 -19.16 -11.61 -6.25
C LYS A 22 -19.58 -12.95 -5.65
N GLN A 23 -18.72 -13.56 -4.82
CA GLN A 23 -18.97 -14.86 -4.20
C GLN A 23 -19.94 -14.77 -3.01
N ASP A 24 -19.76 -13.76 -2.17
CA ASP A 24 -20.39 -13.70 -0.84
C ASP A 24 -21.39 -12.54 -0.69
N GLY A 25 -21.51 -11.68 -1.70
CA GLY A 25 -22.28 -10.45 -1.60
C GLY A 25 -21.59 -9.37 -0.77
N LEU A 26 -22.37 -8.39 -0.31
CA LEU A 26 -21.88 -7.26 0.48
C LEU A 26 -21.92 -7.50 1.99
N GLU A 27 -22.76 -8.44 2.44
CA GLU A 27 -23.04 -8.60 3.87
C GLU A 27 -21.79 -9.13 4.61
N GLY A 28 -21.27 -8.31 5.52
CA GLY A 28 -20.08 -8.64 6.30
C GLY A 28 -18.74 -8.46 5.55
N LEU A 29 -18.72 -7.83 4.38
CA LEU A 29 -17.49 -7.46 3.65
C LEU A 29 -17.13 -5.99 3.86
N ALA A 30 -15.91 -5.73 4.32
CA ALA A 30 -15.34 -4.38 4.41
C ALA A 30 -13.92 -4.35 3.86
N ALA A 31 -13.46 -3.14 3.51
CA ALA A 31 -12.09 -2.88 3.11
C ALA A 31 -11.37 -1.98 4.13
N VAL A 32 -10.06 -2.09 4.21
CA VAL A 32 -9.20 -1.18 4.97
C VAL A 32 -8.00 -0.76 4.13
N TYR A 33 -7.71 0.54 4.09
CA TYR A 33 -6.45 1.08 3.59
C TYR A 33 -5.56 1.40 4.80
N LEU A 34 -4.34 0.88 4.78
CA LEU A 34 -3.32 1.21 5.78
C LEU A 34 -2.50 2.39 5.29
N ASP A 35 -2.66 3.52 5.97
CA ASP A 35 -1.88 4.73 5.75
C ASP A 35 -0.58 4.63 6.54
N LEU A 36 0.51 4.43 5.81
CA LEU A 36 1.86 4.26 6.36
C LEU A 36 2.57 5.58 6.62
N GLY A 37 1.97 6.73 6.30
CA GLY A 37 2.57 8.05 6.42
C GLY A 37 3.62 8.38 5.35
N THR A 38 3.97 7.44 4.46
CA THR A 38 4.98 7.63 3.42
C THR A 38 4.36 7.91 2.04
N PRO A 39 4.86 8.89 1.27
CA PRO A 39 4.41 9.13 -0.10
C PRO A 39 4.54 7.85 -0.95
N PRO A 40 3.60 7.58 -1.88
CA PRO A 40 2.53 8.46 -2.37
C PRO A 40 1.15 8.16 -1.73
N THR A 41 1.05 8.14 -0.39
CA THR A 41 -0.17 7.80 0.37
C THR A 41 -1.48 8.37 -0.18
N GLN A 42 -1.51 9.66 -0.56
CA GLN A 42 -2.76 10.31 -1.00
C GLN A 42 -3.26 9.78 -2.35
N LYS A 43 -2.34 9.43 -3.26
CA LYS A 43 -2.70 8.87 -4.57
C LYS A 43 -3.26 7.45 -4.39
N GLU A 44 -2.60 6.66 -3.55
CA GLU A 44 -3.01 5.28 -3.24
C GLU A 44 -4.34 5.24 -2.50
N TRP A 45 -4.52 6.11 -1.49
CA TRP A 45 -5.79 6.27 -0.80
C TRP A 45 -6.94 6.58 -1.78
N ARG A 46 -6.76 7.56 -2.66
CA ARG A 46 -7.77 7.90 -3.68
C ARG A 46 -8.07 6.72 -4.61
N ALA A 47 -7.06 5.93 -4.97
CA ALA A 47 -7.24 4.74 -5.79
C ALA A 47 -8.06 3.67 -5.05
N ALA A 48 -7.71 3.39 -3.79
CA ALA A 48 -8.43 2.44 -2.94
C ALA A 48 -9.89 2.88 -2.71
N GLU A 49 -10.11 4.15 -2.35
CA GLU A 49 -11.44 4.74 -2.15
C GLU A 49 -12.30 4.62 -3.41
N LYS A 50 -11.73 4.92 -4.59
CA LYS A 50 -12.43 4.80 -5.87
C LYS A 50 -12.83 3.35 -6.18
N VAL A 51 -11.97 2.38 -5.89
CA VAL A 51 -12.27 0.96 -6.10
C VAL A 51 -13.39 0.52 -5.16
N ALA A 52 -13.29 0.82 -3.86
CA ALA A 52 -14.31 0.48 -2.87
C ALA A 52 -15.67 1.12 -3.18
N SER A 53 -15.68 2.40 -3.55
CA SER A 53 -16.87 3.14 -3.98
C SER A 53 -17.56 2.50 -5.18
N ARG A 54 -16.80 2.14 -6.23
CA ARG A 54 -17.34 1.45 -7.41
C ARG A 54 -17.93 0.08 -7.09
N LEU A 55 -17.39 -0.60 -6.08
CA LEU A 55 -17.87 -1.89 -5.62
C LEU A 55 -18.95 -1.75 -4.54
N GLY A 56 -19.30 -0.55 -4.08
CA GLY A 56 -20.27 -0.36 -3.00
C GLY A 56 -19.85 -1.02 -1.68
N VAL A 57 -18.54 -1.17 -1.45
CA VAL A 57 -17.98 -1.76 -0.23
C VAL A 57 -17.50 -0.62 0.68
N ALA A 58 -17.82 -0.71 1.97
CA ALA A 58 -17.31 0.23 2.96
C ALA A 58 -15.79 0.13 3.10
N ILE A 59 -15.09 1.26 3.12
CA ILE A 59 -13.64 1.33 3.31
C ILE A 59 -13.29 2.20 4.51
N TYR A 60 -12.35 1.72 5.31
CA TYR A 60 -11.79 2.45 6.44
C TYR A 60 -10.34 2.83 6.14
N ARG A 61 -9.94 4.05 6.49
CA ARG A 61 -8.54 4.47 6.49
C ARG A 61 -8.00 4.34 7.90
N ASN A 62 -6.93 3.56 8.07
CA ASN A 62 -6.25 3.42 9.36
C ASN A 62 -4.80 3.86 9.22
N ARG A 63 -4.38 4.86 10.02
CA ARG A 63 -3.00 5.33 10.04
C ARG A 63 -2.18 4.44 10.96
N VAL A 64 -1.09 3.89 10.46
CA VAL A 64 -0.17 3.07 11.25
C VAL A 64 0.89 3.99 11.88
N PRO A 65 0.81 4.25 13.19
CA PRO A 65 1.83 5.06 13.86
C PRO A 65 3.18 4.33 13.83
N HIS A 66 4.28 5.09 13.80
CA HIS A 66 5.65 4.57 13.85
C HIS A 66 6.12 3.72 12.66
N PHE A 67 5.38 3.66 11.54
CA PHE A 67 5.89 2.99 10.33
C PHE A 67 7.19 3.63 9.81
N GLU A 68 7.36 4.94 9.95
CA GLU A 68 8.60 5.67 9.63
C GLU A 68 9.85 5.15 10.41
N LEU A 69 9.67 4.49 11.57
CA LEU A 69 10.78 3.85 12.28
C LEU A 69 11.24 2.57 11.58
N GLY A 70 10.35 1.90 10.85
CA GLY A 70 10.66 0.72 10.04
C GLY A 70 11.66 1.04 8.94
N ASP A 71 11.52 2.16 8.23
CA ASP A 71 12.47 2.55 7.16
C ASP A 71 13.89 2.80 7.71
N ARG A 72 14.03 3.21 8.98
CA ARG A 72 15.33 3.30 9.67
C ARG A 72 15.86 1.95 10.14
N LEU A 73 15.00 0.97 10.40
CA LEU A 73 15.37 -0.39 10.84
C LEU A 73 15.62 -1.35 9.66
N PHE A 74 14.99 -1.09 8.51
CA PHE A 74 15.11 -1.84 7.26
C PHE A 74 15.87 -1.08 6.17
N SER A 75 16.74 -0.13 6.56
CA SER A 75 17.79 0.32 5.67
C SER A 75 18.55 -0.94 5.24
N PRO A 76 18.54 -1.34 3.95
CA PRO A 76 19.27 -2.52 3.54
C PRO A 76 20.72 -2.33 4.01
N PRO A 77 21.34 -3.33 4.67
CA PRO A 77 22.72 -3.18 5.08
C PRO A 77 23.50 -2.74 3.84
N GLU A 78 24.38 -1.74 3.97
CA GLU A 78 25.32 -1.40 2.90
C GLU A 78 26.03 -2.69 2.52
N LEU A 79 25.64 -3.27 1.37
CA LEU A 79 26.31 -4.42 0.82
C LEU A 79 27.64 -3.92 0.28
N ALA A 80 28.62 -3.82 1.17
CA ALA A 80 30.01 -3.59 0.82
C ALA A 80 30.51 -4.83 0.09
N PHE A 81 30.53 -4.78 -1.24
CA PHE A 81 31.23 -5.77 -2.05
C PHE A 81 32.71 -5.41 -2.04
N PRO A 82 33.61 -6.25 -1.50
CA PRO A 82 35.04 -5.95 -1.46
C PRO A 82 35.56 -5.68 -2.88
N GLY A 83 36.14 -4.49 -3.11
CA GLY A 83 36.72 -4.10 -4.40
C GLY A 83 35.82 -3.31 -5.35
N ARG A 84 34.63 -2.85 -4.93
CA ARG A 84 33.83 -1.87 -5.69
C ARG A 84 33.45 -0.69 -4.79
N GLU A 85 33.68 0.53 -5.28
CA GLU A 85 33.23 1.73 -4.58
C GLU A 85 31.71 1.71 -4.38
N SER A 86 31.28 2.13 -3.19
CA SER A 86 29.89 2.20 -2.78
C SER A 86 29.08 3.08 -3.74
N ILE A 87 28.15 2.48 -4.47
CA ILE A 87 27.21 3.21 -5.33
C ILE A 87 26.17 3.87 -4.41
N ARG A 88 26.31 5.18 -4.19
CA ARG A 88 25.23 5.97 -3.61
C ARG A 88 24.13 6.11 -4.65
N LEU A 89 22.95 5.54 -4.37
CA LEU A 89 21.73 5.92 -5.06
C LEU A 89 21.35 7.34 -4.58
N ALA A 90 22.06 8.34 -5.10
CA ALA A 90 21.70 9.74 -4.94
C ALA A 90 20.52 10.05 -5.86
N GLY A 91 19.58 10.83 -5.33
CA GLY A 91 18.32 11.18 -5.95
C GLY A 91 18.42 11.65 -7.40
N GLN A 92 17.32 11.39 -8.10
CA GLN A 92 16.97 11.96 -9.39
C GLN A 92 17.40 13.43 -9.49
N THR A 93 18.26 13.75 -10.45
CA THR A 93 18.18 15.02 -11.17
C THR A 93 18.60 14.77 -12.60
N LEU A 94 17.62 14.84 -13.48
CA LEU A 94 17.74 14.70 -14.92
C LEU A 94 17.96 16.12 -15.48
N VAL A 95 19.20 16.45 -15.83
CA VAL A 95 19.61 17.58 -16.69
C VAL A 95 20.94 17.11 -17.33
N ARG A 96 21.11 16.90 -18.63
CA ARG A 96 20.49 17.43 -19.85
C ARG A 96 20.55 16.35 -20.93
#